data_AF-A0A432U1V5-F1
#
_entry.id   AF-A0A432U1V5-F1
#
_cell.length_a   1.000
_cell.length_b   1.000
_cell.length_c   1.000
_cell.angle_alpha   90.00
_cell.angle_beta   90.00
_cell.angle_gamma   90.00
#
_symmetry.space_group_name_H-M   'P 1'
#
loop_
_entity.id
_entity.type
_entity.pdbx_description
1 polymer ?
#
loop_
_entity_poly.entity_id
_entity_poly.type
_entity_poly.pdbx_seq_one_letter_code
_entity_poly.pdbx_strand_id
1 'polypeptide(L)' 'VQIIVQVNGKLRAKLMLSTDMDKAQVEFQALADENIVKFTEGKSVVKVIVVPNKLVNIVVK' A
#
# COMPACT_ATOMS: atom_id res chain seq x y z
N VAL A 1 2.00 -5.88 -13.08
CA VAL A 1 0.57 -5.92 -12.69
C VAL A 1 0.18 -4.63 -11.99
N GLN A 2 -1.03 -4.15 -12.24
CA GLN A 2 -1.59 -3.01 -11.53
C GLN A 2 -2.13 -3.47 -10.17
N ILE A 3 -1.63 -2.87 -9.10
CA ILE A 3 -2.05 -3.15 -7.72
C ILE A 3 -2.68 -1.87 -7.15
N ILE A 4 -3.81 -2.03 -6.45
CA ILE A 4 -4.52 -0.93 -5.83
C ILE A 4 -4.01 -0.75 -4.40
N VAL A 5 -3.68 0.48 -4.01
CA VAL A 5 -3.30 0.79 -2.62
C VAL A 5 -4.42 1.55 -1.93
N GLN A 6 -4.80 1.06 -0.75
CA GLN A 6 -5.87 1.57 0.08
C GLN A 6 -5.34 2.00 1.43
N VAL A 7 -5.97 3.02 2.02
CA VAL A 7 -5.75 3.43 3.41
C VAL A 7 -7.10 3.44 4.11
N ASN A 8 -7.23 2.67 5.20
CA ASN A 8 -8.50 2.43 5.90
C ASN A 8 -9.65 2.08 4.94
N GLY A 9 -9.38 1.22 3.94
CA GLY A 9 -10.37 0.76 2.95
C GLY A 9 -10.71 1.74 1.82
N LYS A 10 -10.17 2.97 1.83
CA LYS A 10 -10.36 3.95 0.75
C LYS A 10 -9.20 3.88 -0.25
N LEU A 11 -9.50 3.86 -1.55
CA LEU A 11 -8.50 3.85 -2.62
C LEU A 11 -7.71 5.17 -2.63
N ARG A 12 -6.37 5.08 -2.53
CA ARG A 12 -5.47 6.24 -2.46
C ARG A 12 -4.44 6.28 -3.57
N ALA A 13 -3.97 5.13 -4.04
CA ALA A 13 -3.01 5.04 -5.14
C ALA A 13 -3.24 3.79 -5.99
N LYS A 14 -2.62 3.77 -7.17
CA LYS A 14 -2.51 2.61 -8.05
C LYS A 14 -1.05 2.48 -8.45
N LEU A 15 -0.43 1.35 -8.12
CA LEU A 15 0.97 1.08 -8.42
C LEU A 15 1.09 0.06 -9.54
N MET A 16 2.05 0.24 -10.43
CA MET A 16 2.47 -0.79 -11.38
C MET A 16 3.70 -1.50 -10.83
N LEU A 17 3.53 -2.75 -10.40
CA LEU A 17 4.57 -3.56 -9.77
C LEU A 17 4.81 -4.84 -10.60
N SER A 18 6.00 -5.43 -10.52
CA SER A 18 6.26 -6.73 -11.17
C SER A 18 5.49 -7.86 -10.45
N THR A 19 5.13 -8.92 -11.17
CA THR A 19 4.44 -10.10 -10.60
C THR A 19 5.28 -10.85 -9.57
N ASP A 20 6.59 -10.74 -9.71
CA ASP A 20 7.57 -11.56 -8.99
C ASP A 20 8.11 -10.84 -7.75
N MET A 21 7.59 -9.64 -7.45
CA MET A 21 7.97 -8.89 -6.26
C MET A 21 7.46 -9.60 -5.01
N ASP A 22 8.36 -9.70 -4.03
CA ASP A 22 7.98 -10.25 -2.74
C ASP A 22 7.05 -9.30 -1.98
N LYS A 23 6.41 -9.83 -0.93
CA LYS A 23 5.47 -9.08 -0.11
C LYS A 23 6.11 -7.84 0.53
N ALA A 24 7.37 -7.93 0.94
CA ALA A 24 8.08 -6.87 1.66
C ALA A 24 8.39 -5.69 0.73
N GLN A 25 8.79 -5.98 -0.51
CA GLN A 25 9.02 -4.99 -1.56
C GLN A 25 7.72 -4.32 -1.99
N VAL A 26 6.63 -5.07 -2.11
CA VAL A 26 5.30 -4.51 -2.42
C VAL A 26 4.84 -3.56 -1.31
N GLU A 27 5.03 -3.94 -0.04
CA GLU A 27 4.73 -3.10 1.12
C GLU A 27 5.58 -1.83 1.15
N PHE A 28 6.89 -1.96 0.92
CA PHE A 28 7.81 -0.82 0.88
C PHE A 28 7.42 0.18 -0.22
N GLN A 29 7.17 -0.30 -1.44
CA GLN A 29 6.71 0.53 -2.56
C GLN A 29 5.36 1.21 -2.25
N ALA A 30 4.42 0.49 -1.64
CA ALA A 30 3.14 1.06 -1.24
C ALA A 30 3.29 2.18 -0.20
N LEU A 31 4.17 2.02 0.78
CA LEU A 31 4.43 3.03 1.81
C LEU A 31 5.26 4.22 1.30
N ALA A 32 6.06 4.02 0.25
CA ALA A 32 6.88 5.06 -0.37
C ALA A 32 6.08 5.97 -1.34
N ASP A 33 4.87 5.58 -1.73
CA ASP A 33 4.02 6.39 -2.61
C ASP A 33 3.60 7.70 -1.93
N GLU A 34 3.83 8.83 -2.59
CA GLU A 34 3.56 10.16 -2.02
C GLU A 34 2.10 10.36 -1.60
N ASN A 35 1.13 9.79 -2.34
CA ASN A 35 -0.26 9.90 -1.94
C ASN A 35 -0.52 9.11 -0.67
N ILE A 36 0.08 7.92 -0.55
CA ILE A 36 -0.02 7.12 0.67
C ILE A 36 0.59 7.85 1.86
N VAL A 37 1.80 8.39 1.71
CA VAL A 37 2.48 9.16 2.76
C VAL A 37 1.56 10.28 3.27
N LYS A 38 0.90 11.05 2.39
CA LYS A 38 -0.06 12.10 2.80
C LYS A 38 -1.23 11.59 3.65
N PHE A 39 -1.65 10.33 3.47
CA PHE A 39 -2.75 9.75 4.25
C PHE A 39 -2.30 8.98 5.50
N THR A 40 -1.02 8.64 5.58
CA THR A 40 -0.39 7.95 6.73
C THR A 40 0.42 8.87 7.62
N GLU A 41 0.80 10.06 7.16
CA GLU A 41 1.55 11.06 7.92
C GLU A 41 0.81 11.45 9.21
N GLY A 42 1.56 11.53 10.31
CA GLY A 42 1.01 11.82 11.64
C GLY A 42 0.16 10.70 12.24
N LYS A 43 0.03 9.54 11.58
CA LYS A 43 -0.74 8.39 12.05
C LYS A 43 0.16 7.19 12.30
N SER A 44 -0.29 6.32 13.20
CA SER A 44 0.40 5.07 13.47
C SER A 44 -0.12 3.97 12.54
N VAL A 45 0.78 3.36 11.77
CA VAL A 45 0.43 2.18 10.97
C VAL A 45 0.22 0.99 11.91
N VAL A 46 -1.01 0.46 11.94
CA VAL A 46 -1.41 -0.65 12.79
C VAL A 46 -1.17 -1.99 12.11
N LYS A 47 -1.47 -2.08 10.82
CA LYS A 47 -1.25 -3.27 10.01
C LYS A 47 -1.20 -2.92 8.54
N VAL A 48 -0.40 -3.67 7.79
CA VAL A 48 -0.38 -3.65 6.33
C VAL A 48 -0.83 -5.01 5.81
N ILE A 49 -1.85 -5.02 4.96
CA ILE A 49 -2.43 -6.23 4.38
C ILE A 49 -2.07 -6.22 2.90
N VAL A 50 -1.18 -7.11 2.49
CA VAL A 50 -0.78 -7.27 1.09
C VAL A 50 -1.45 -8.50 0.52
N VAL A 51 -2.20 -8.31 -0.55
CA VAL A 51 -2.73 -9.39 -1.41
C VAL A 51 -1.96 -9.32 -2.73
N PRO A 52 -1.02 -10.25 -2.98
CA PRO A 52 -0.18 -10.24 -4.18
C PRO A 52 -1.00 -10.08 -5.45
N ASN A 53 -0.51 -9.27 -6.38
CA ASN A 53 -1.15 -9.00 -7.67
C ASN A 53 -2.58 -8.44 -7.62
N LYS A 54 -3.06 -7.99 -6.45
CA LYS A 54 -4.43 -7.49 -6.27
C LYS A 54 -4.49 -6.14 -5.57
N LEU A 55 -4.11 -6.07 -4.29
CA LEU A 55 -4.17 -4.83 -3.51
C LEU A 55 -3.25 -4.82 -2.29
N VAL A 56 -2.96 -3.62 -1.80
CA VAL A 56 -2.37 -3.36 -0.50
C VAL A 56 -3.33 -2.48 0.30
N ASN A 57 -3.68 -2.87 1.53
CA ASN A 57 -4.48 -2.05 2.43
C ASN A 57 -3.69 -1.73 3.70
N ILE A 58 -3.54 -0.44 3.96
CA ILE A 58 -2.79 0.10 5.09
C ILE A 58 -3.80 0.60 6.11
N VAL A 59 -3.77 0.02 7.31
CA VAL A 59 -4.64 0.45 8.40
C VAL A 59 -3.85 1.37 9.32
N VAL A 60 -4.37 2.57 9.49
CA VAL A 60 -3.77 3.63 10.30
C VAL A 60 -4.71 4.08 11.41
N LYS A 61 -4.14 4.43 12.56
CA LYS A 61 -4.81 5.05 13.72
C LYS A 61 -4.27 6.44 13.98
#